data_AF-A0A014MW30-F1
#
_entry.id   AF-A0A014MW30-F1
#
_cell.length_a   1.000
_cell.length_b   1.000
_cell.length_c   1.000
_cell.angle_alpha   90.00
_cell.angle_beta   90.00
_cell.angle_gamma   90.00
#
_symmetry.space_group_name_H-M   'P 1'
#
loop_
_entity.id
_entity.type
_entity.pdbx_description
1 polymer ?
#
loop_
_entity_poly.entity_id
_entity_poly.type
_entity_poly.pdbx_seq_one_letter_code
_entity_poly.pdbx_strand_id
1 'polypeptide(L)'
;MANDTSVQVTGNVAEINFGNDWAQQHLKVKTNSKSVQNVQIKVDDQEFQVSGSGERHNLIFDRQLDTPCKKISATFTYQAANGDKLASKLKFGGPYDIGRYKTITVVAENGDDIDYNDAIFEISGHSK
;
A
#
# COMPACT_ATOMS: atom_id res chain seq x y z
N MET A 1 13.14 -8.15 -19.45
CA MET A 1 12.50 -9.33 -18.83
C MET A 1 11.07 -8.93 -18.49
N ALA A 2 10.10 -9.84 -18.59
CA ALA A 2 8.72 -9.52 -18.23
C ALA A 2 8.64 -9.22 -16.72
N ASN A 3 7.77 -8.29 -16.33
CA ASN A 3 7.52 -7.99 -14.93
C ASN A 3 6.56 -9.05 -14.35
N ASP A 4 7.13 -10.04 -13.66
CA ASP A 4 6.36 -11.11 -13.03
C ASP A 4 5.79 -10.71 -11.65
N THR A 5 5.83 -9.41 -11.31
CA THR A 5 5.13 -8.91 -10.13
C THR A 5 3.63 -9.10 -10.31
N SER A 6 2.94 -9.52 -9.24
CA SER A 6 1.49 -9.60 -9.21
C SER A 6 0.92 -8.96 -7.94
N VAL A 7 -0.30 -8.45 -8.06
CA VAL A 7 -1.08 -7.87 -6.97
C VAL A 7 -2.42 -8.59 -6.94
N GLN A 8 -2.81 -9.06 -5.76
CA GLN A 8 -4.13 -9.63 -5.51
C GLN A 8 -4.77 -8.92 -4.32
N VAL A 9 -6.03 -8.53 -4.48
CA VAL A 9 -6.84 -7.97 -3.39
C VAL A 9 -7.87 -9.02 -2.96
N THR A 10 -7.94 -9.30 -1.66
CA THR A 10 -8.96 -10.15 -1.05
C THR A 10 -9.57 -9.43 0.15
N GLY A 11 -10.78 -8.90 -0.01
CA GLY A 11 -11.39 -8.02 1.00
C GLY A 11 -10.56 -6.74 1.18
N ASN A 12 -10.07 -6.52 2.41
CA ASN A 12 -9.23 -5.38 2.78
C ASN A 12 -7.74 -5.71 2.85
N VAL A 13 -7.32 -6.82 2.25
CA VAL A 13 -5.92 -7.25 2.20
C VAL A 13 -5.43 -7.19 0.77
N ALA A 14 -4.27 -6.55 0.57
CA ALA A 14 -3.51 -6.59 -0.67
C ALA A 14 -2.27 -7.46 -0.50
N GLU A 15 -2.16 -8.50 -1.32
CA GLU A 15 -1.01 -9.40 -1.42
C GLU A 15 -0.22 -9.05 -2.67
N ILE A 16 1.06 -8.75 -2.50
CA ILE A 16 1.95 -8.28 -3.56
C ILE A 16 3.14 -9.23 -3.63
N ASN A 17 3.25 -9.96 -4.73
CA ASN A 17 4.38 -10.86 -4.98
C ASN A 17 5.31 -10.19 -5.99
N PHE A 18 6.56 -9.95 -5.62
CA PHE A 18 7.51 -9.22 -6.43
C PHE A 18 8.32 -10.13 -7.34
N GLY A 19 8.44 -9.74 -8.62
CA GLY A 19 9.36 -10.39 -9.54
C GLY A 19 10.82 -10.28 -9.11
N ASN A 20 11.68 -11.14 -9.67
CA ASN A 20 13.10 -11.19 -9.30
C ASN A 20 13.94 -9.98 -9.76
N ASP A 21 13.35 -9.14 -10.59
CA ASP A 21 13.99 -8.00 -11.24
C ASP A 21 14.07 -6.74 -10.36
N TRP A 22 13.36 -6.69 -9.23
CA TRP A 22 13.44 -5.56 -8.30
C TRP A 22 14.82 -5.50 -7.61
N ALA A 23 15.49 -4.35 -7.70
CA ALA A 23 16.76 -4.05 -7.03
C ALA A 23 16.57 -3.22 -5.76
N GLN A 24 15.47 -2.47 -5.65
CA GLN A 24 15.16 -1.59 -4.54
C GLN A 24 13.65 -1.45 -4.41
N GLN A 25 13.13 -1.30 -3.20
CA GLN A 25 11.71 -1.02 -2.93
C GLN A 25 11.57 0.08 -1.86
N HIS A 26 10.76 1.08 -2.16
CA HIS A 26 10.40 2.20 -1.29
C HIS A 26 8.91 2.15 -1.03
N LEU A 27 8.55 2.05 0.25
CA LEU A 27 7.19 1.96 0.75
C LEU A 27 6.73 3.34 1.24
N LYS A 28 5.56 3.80 0.80
CA LYS A 28 4.93 5.02 1.32
C LYS A 28 3.45 4.81 1.58
N VAL A 29 2.96 5.24 2.74
CA VAL A 29 1.53 5.32 3.03
C VAL A 29 1.14 6.78 3.20
N LYS A 30 0.11 7.19 2.49
CA LYS A 30 -0.50 8.51 2.56
C LYS A 30 -1.97 8.39 2.92
N THR A 31 -2.56 9.45 3.45
CA THR A 31 -4.01 9.53 3.68
C THR A 31 -4.61 10.74 2.99
N ASN A 32 -5.87 10.62 2.61
CA ASN A 32 -6.71 11.74 2.19
C ASN A 32 -8.08 11.69 2.88
N SER A 33 -8.08 11.44 4.18
CA SER A 33 -9.29 11.18 4.94
C SER A 33 -9.29 11.91 6.27
N LYS A 34 -10.47 12.33 6.73
CA LYS A 34 -10.65 12.79 8.12
C LYS A 34 -10.68 11.62 9.10
N SER A 35 -11.16 10.46 8.64
CA SER A 35 -11.15 9.22 9.42
C SER A 35 -9.73 8.70 9.59
N VAL A 36 -9.43 8.13 10.76
CA VAL A 36 -8.13 7.51 11.01
C VAL A 36 -8.00 6.25 10.16
N GLN A 37 -7.00 6.22 9.30
CA GLN A 37 -6.62 5.08 8.49
C GLN A 37 -5.57 4.27 9.22
N ASN A 38 -5.64 2.95 9.08
CA ASN A 38 -4.71 2.01 9.69
C ASN A 38 -4.27 1.00 8.62
N VAL A 39 -2.97 0.88 8.43
CA VAL A 39 -2.37 -0.07 7.49
C VAL A 39 -1.37 -0.94 8.24
N GLN A 40 -1.64 -2.24 8.31
CA GLN A 40 -0.69 -3.24 8.77
C GLN A 40 0.06 -3.76 7.56
N ILE A 41 1.38 -3.53 7.49
CA ILE A 41 2.23 -3.95 6.39
C ILE A 41 3.17 -5.04 6.89
N LYS A 42 3.08 -6.24 6.29
CA LYS A 42 4.00 -7.35 6.51
C LYS A 42 4.96 -7.46 5.33
N VAL A 43 6.25 -7.39 5.61
CA VAL A 43 7.35 -7.47 4.64
C VAL A 43 8.25 -8.61 5.09
N ASP A 44 8.15 -9.77 4.43
CA ASP A 44 8.80 -11.01 4.87
C ASP A 44 8.54 -11.27 6.38
N ASP A 45 9.56 -11.17 7.25
CA ASP A 45 9.46 -11.38 8.71
C ASP A 45 9.22 -10.08 9.52
N GLN A 46 9.13 -8.93 8.86
CA GLN A 46 8.92 -7.63 9.51
C GLN A 46 7.46 -7.18 9.40
N GLU A 47 6.97 -6.54 10.45
CA GLU A 47 5.62 -5.97 10.48
C GLU A 47 5.66 -4.49 10.88
N PHE A 48 4.92 -3.67 10.15
CA PHE A 48 4.73 -2.25 10.41
C PHE A 48 3.25 -1.95 10.65
N GLN A 49 2.97 -1.27 11.76
CA GLN A 49 1.64 -0.78 12.08
C GLN A 49 1.64 0.73 11.84
N VAL A 50 0.92 1.15 10.79
CA VAL A 50 0.85 2.54 10.36
C VAL A 50 -0.54 3.07 10.66
N SER A 51 -0.64 4.24 11.29
CA SER A 51 -1.93 4.87 11.59
C SER A 51 -1.84 6.38 11.45
N GLY A 52 -2.88 6.98 10.89
CA GLY A 52 -2.98 8.43 10.77
C GLY A 52 -4.22 8.88 10.02
N SER A 53 -4.47 10.19 10.06
CA SER A 53 -5.50 10.87 9.28
C SER A 53 -4.94 12.16 8.71
N GLY A 54 -5.72 12.80 7.85
CA GLY A 54 -5.37 14.05 7.17
C GLY A 54 -5.74 13.98 5.70
N GLU A 55 -6.13 15.14 5.17
CA GLU A 55 -6.41 15.35 3.75
C GLU A 55 -5.13 15.81 3.00
N ARG A 56 -5.22 15.92 1.68
CA ARG A 56 -4.14 16.38 0.78
C ARG A 56 -2.92 15.45 0.76
N HIS A 57 -3.19 14.15 0.74
CA HIS A 57 -2.16 13.10 0.66
C HIS A 57 -1.14 13.19 1.81
N ASN A 58 -1.62 13.38 3.04
CA ASN A 58 -0.78 13.46 4.23
C ASN A 58 0.08 12.19 4.37
N LEU A 59 1.40 12.33 4.40
CA LEU A 59 2.33 11.20 4.47
C LEU A 59 2.42 10.68 5.90
N ILE A 60 2.02 9.43 6.13
CA ILE A 60 1.98 8.81 7.47
C ILE A 60 3.00 7.66 7.62
N PHE A 61 3.60 7.21 6.53
CA PHE A 61 4.70 6.24 6.53
C PHE A 61 5.58 6.42 5.30
N ASP A 62 6.89 6.33 5.50
CA ASP A 62 7.89 6.43 4.45
C ASP A 62 9.08 5.54 4.86
N ARG A 63 9.34 4.49 4.08
CA ARG A 63 10.43 3.55 4.37
C ARG A 63 11.05 2.97 3.12
N GLN A 64 12.34 3.23 2.96
CA GLN A 64 13.20 2.46 2.06
C GLN A 64 13.52 1.10 2.69
N LEU A 65 13.28 0.00 1.98
CA LEU A 65 13.71 -1.32 2.43
C LEU A 65 15.22 -1.48 2.23
N ASP A 66 15.89 -2.07 3.23
CA ASP A 66 17.33 -2.35 3.20
C ASP A 66 17.68 -3.44 2.16
N THR A 67 16.74 -4.34 1.90
CA THR A 67 16.87 -5.42 0.92
C THR A 67 15.53 -5.62 0.22
N PRO A 68 15.52 -5.89 -1.11
CA PRO A 68 14.28 -6.19 -1.81
C PRO A 68 13.61 -7.46 -1.26
N CYS A 69 12.37 -7.32 -0.81
CA CYS A 69 11.52 -8.42 -0.38
C CYS A 69 10.87 -9.13 -1.58
N LYS A 70 10.43 -10.38 -1.34
CA LYS A 70 9.67 -11.15 -2.34
C LYS A 70 8.17 -10.98 -2.20
N LYS A 71 7.70 -10.65 -0.99
CA LYS A 71 6.29 -10.58 -0.71
C LYS A 71 5.98 -9.46 0.27
N ILE A 72 4.91 -8.74 -0.01
CA ILE A 72 4.26 -7.83 0.94
C ILE A 72 2.80 -8.23 1.07
N SER A 73 2.30 -8.24 2.31
CA SER A 73 0.88 -8.30 2.62
C SER A 73 0.50 -7.03 3.37
N ALA A 74 -0.52 -6.31 2.90
CA ALA A 74 -0.98 -5.07 3.51
C ALA A 74 -2.48 -5.13 3.81
N THR A 75 -2.85 -5.00 5.09
CA THR A 75 -4.24 -4.98 5.56
C THR A 75 -4.67 -3.57 5.89
N PHE A 76 -5.79 -3.12 5.32
CA PHE A 76 -6.29 -1.76 5.44
C PHE A 76 -7.58 -1.72 6.27
N THR A 77 -7.59 -0.88 7.30
CA THR A 77 -8.79 -0.62 8.09
C THR A 77 -8.90 0.86 8.39
N TYR A 78 -10.10 1.33 8.69
CA TYR A 78 -10.32 2.70 9.14
C TYR A 78 -11.07 2.68 10.47
N GLN A 79 -10.93 3.75 11.25
CA GLN A 79 -11.65 3.92 12.50
C GLN A 79 -12.94 4.69 12.23
N ALA A 80 -14.08 4.04 12.47
CA ALA A 80 -15.38 4.67 12.42
C ALA A 80 -15.57 5.65 13.60
N ALA A 81 -16.59 6.51 13.52
CA ALA A 81 -16.87 7.52 14.55
C ALA A 81 -17.10 6.94 15.96
N ASN A 82 -17.58 5.69 16.04
CA ASN A 82 -17.78 4.97 17.31
C ASN A 82 -16.48 4.32 17.85
N GLY A 83 -15.37 4.44 17.13
CA GLY A 83 -14.07 3.86 17.50
C GLY A 83 -13.80 2.47 16.92
N ASP A 84 -14.77 1.83 16.25
CA ASP A 84 -14.59 0.51 15.67
C ASP A 84 -13.61 0.56 14.49
N LYS A 85 -12.80 -0.50 14.35
CA LYS A 85 -11.95 -0.71 13.17
C LYS A 85 -12.72 -1.48 12.12
N LEU A 86 -13.05 -0.83 11.01
CA LEU A 86 -13.77 -1.41 9.90
C LEU A 86 -12.84 -1.64 8.70
N ALA A 87 -13.20 -2.62 7.87
CA ALA A 87 -12.43 -2.99 6.69
C ALA A 87 -12.61 -1.96 5.56
N SER A 88 -11.50 -1.47 5.00
CA SER A 88 -11.54 -0.62 3.80
C SER A 88 -11.76 -1.46 2.53
N LYS A 89 -12.42 -0.89 1.53
CA LYS A 89 -12.51 -1.49 0.19
C LYS A 89 -11.26 -1.12 -0.60
N LEU A 90 -10.66 -2.07 -1.30
CA LEU A 90 -9.39 -1.85 -2.01
C LEU A 90 -9.53 -1.88 -3.53
N LYS A 91 -8.69 -1.08 -4.19
CA LYS A 91 -8.33 -1.20 -5.60
C LYS A 91 -6.81 -1.09 -5.72
N PHE A 92 -6.29 -1.38 -6.91
CA PHE A 92 -4.87 -1.18 -7.18
C PHE A 92 -4.63 -0.73 -8.62
N GLY A 93 -3.49 -0.08 -8.82
CA GLY A 93 -2.91 0.26 -10.11
C GLY A 93 -1.54 -0.38 -10.26
N GLY A 94 -1.25 -0.86 -11.47
CA GLY A 94 -0.01 -1.53 -11.81
C GLY A 94 -0.07 -3.05 -11.61
N PRO A 95 1.09 -3.73 -11.57
CA PRO A 95 2.44 -3.15 -11.60
C PRO A 95 2.75 -2.43 -12.93
N TYR A 96 3.48 -1.32 -12.85
CA TYR A 96 3.93 -0.55 -14.01
C TYR A 96 5.46 -0.52 -14.08
N ASP A 97 5.98 -0.62 -15.31
CA ASP A 97 7.38 -0.38 -15.64
C ASP A 97 7.48 0.90 -16.48
N ILE A 98 8.24 1.88 -16.01
CA ILE A 98 8.55 3.14 -16.70
C ILE A 98 10.07 3.18 -16.90
N GLY A 99 10.53 2.56 -18.00
CA GLY A 99 11.96 2.27 -18.17
C GLY A 99 12.45 1.33 -17.07
N ARG A 100 13.43 1.78 -16.28
CA ARG A 100 13.92 1.03 -15.10
C ARG A 100 13.11 1.26 -13.84
N TYR A 101 12.28 2.31 -13.80
CA TYR A 101 11.47 2.60 -12.62
C TYR A 101 10.25 1.67 -12.58
N LYS A 102 9.96 1.12 -11.40
CA LYS A 102 8.85 0.21 -11.17
C LYS A 102 7.94 0.78 -10.10
N THR A 103 6.62 0.65 -10.27
CA THR A 103 5.68 1.13 -9.26
C THR A 103 4.37 0.34 -9.21
N ILE A 104 3.80 0.29 -8.01
CA ILE A 104 2.52 -0.31 -7.67
C ILE A 104 1.83 0.66 -6.72
N THR A 105 0.52 0.83 -6.87
CA THR A 105 -0.27 1.63 -5.94
C THR A 105 -1.47 0.81 -5.51
N VAL A 106 -1.65 0.61 -4.21
CA VAL A 106 -2.88 0.10 -3.61
C VAL A 106 -3.60 1.27 -2.99
N VAL A 107 -4.90 1.37 -3.23
CA VAL A 107 -5.73 2.44 -2.72
C VAL A 107 -6.94 1.89 -1.98
N ALA A 108 -7.36 2.62 -0.95
CA ALA A 108 -8.40 2.21 -0.02
C ALA A 108 -9.52 3.24 0.08
N GLU A 109 -10.73 2.74 0.30
CA GLU A 109 -11.98 3.50 0.46
C GLU A 109 -12.68 3.09 1.76
N ASN A 110 -13.11 4.06 2.55
CA ASN A 110 -13.77 3.90 3.84
C ASN A 110 -15.30 3.75 3.67
N GLY A 111 -15.85 4.21 2.53
CA GLY A 111 -17.24 4.04 2.12
C GLY A 111 -18.11 5.28 2.32
N ASP A 112 -17.53 6.43 2.68
CA ASP A 112 -18.21 7.72 2.63
C ASP A 112 -18.30 8.30 1.21
N ASP A 113 -17.38 7.93 0.32
CA ASP A 113 -17.51 8.15 -1.12
C ASP A 113 -16.98 6.99 -2.00
N ILE A 114 -16.46 7.28 -3.20
CA ILE A 114 -16.03 6.30 -4.22
C ILE A 114 -14.73 6.70 -4.92
N ASP A 115 -13.94 7.62 -4.35
CA ASP A 115 -12.72 8.11 -4.98
C ASP A 115 -11.50 7.21 -4.71
N TYR A 116 -11.58 6.34 -3.69
CA TYR A 116 -10.52 5.44 -3.27
C TYR A 116 -9.20 6.16 -3.03
N ASN A 117 -9.17 7.19 -2.18
CA ASN A 117 -7.92 7.84 -1.80
C ASN A 117 -7.73 8.00 -0.28
N ASP A 118 -8.65 7.46 0.53
CA ASP A 118 -8.59 7.55 1.98
C ASP A 118 -7.24 7.12 2.55
N ALA A 119 -6.75 5.98 2.07
CA ALA A 119 -5.37 5.53 2.27
C ALA A 119 -4.77 5.08 0.95
N ILE A 120 -3.54 5.52 0.69
CA ILE A 120 -2.78 5.21 -0.52
C ILE A 120 -1.48 4.57 -0.09
N PHE A 121 -1.25 3.32 -0.51
CA PHE A 121 0.01 2.61 -0.32
C PHE A 121 0.75 2.52 -1.66
N GLU A 122 1.83 3.30 -1.77
CA GLU A 122 2.71 3.32 -2.92
C GLU A 122 3.93 2.45 -2.64
N ILE A 123 4.24 1.58 -3.58
CA ILE A 123 5.52 0.90 -3.67
C ILE A 123 6.20 1.35 -4.95
N SER A 124 7.45 1.77 -4.83
CA SER A 124 8.25 2.23 -5.95
C SER A 124 9.68 1.72 -5.86
N GLY A 125 10.40 1.71 -6.97
CA GLY A 125 11.76 1.18 -6.99
C GLY A 125 12.35 1.12 -8.39
N HIS A 126 13.45 0.38 -8.51
CA HIS A 126 14.16 0.21 -9.78
C HIS A 126 14.45 -1.25 -10.09
N SER A 127 14.55 -1.57 -11.38
CA SER A 127 15.07 -2.84 -11.87
C SER A 127 16.57 -2.98 -11.59
N LYS A 128 17.07 -4.22 -11.66
CA LYS A 128 18.50 -4.52 -11.73
C LYS A 128 19.14 -4.03 -13.05
#